data_AF-A0A1I3PBM0-F1
#
_entry.id   AF-A0A1I3PBM0-F1
#
_cell.length_a   1.000
_cell.length_b   1.000
_cell.length_c   1.000
_cell.angle_alpha   90.00
_cell.angle_beta   90.00
_cell.angle_gamma   90.00
#
_symmetry.space_group_name_H-M   'P 1'
#
loop_
_entity.id
_entity.type
_entity.pdbx_description
1 polymer ?
#
loop_
_entity_poly.entity_id
_entity_poly.type
_entity_poly.pdbx_seq_one_letter_code
_entity_poly.pdbx_strand_id
1 'polypeptide(L)'
;MMIAVQFAQTAPPRTSWTALDWWPPVGWWPDAARDLLSGSPAMSSATFVLPPQAESVHSARSFATGTLTGWKLAELSENMELVVSELATNAFRHGLRLAETRAKEPIRLSLLRRDGLVACALNDPGSGLPALRDPSPLDIGGLGLHIVESLSLRWGWAPLAPYGKIVWAVLR
;
A
#
# COMPACT_ATOMS: atom_id res chain seq x y z
N MET A 1 33.55 13.90 0.82
CA MET A 1 32.67 13.29 -0.21
C MET A 1 32.55 11.81 0.12
N MET A 2 31.57 11.41 0.92
CA MET A 2 31.32 10.00 1.24
C MET A 2 30.15 9.51 0.39
N ILE A 3 30.43 8.54 -0.47
CA ILE A 3 29.47 7.81 -1.28
C ILE A 3 28.94 6.67 -0.39
N ALA A 4 27.69 6.77 0.06
CA ALA A 4 27.02 5.66 0.73
C ALA A 4 26.51 4.68 -0.35
N VAL A 5 27.15 3.51 -0.40
CA VAL A 5 26.70 2.38 -1.22
C VAL A 5 25.64 1.63 -0.42
N GLN A 6 24.40 1.61 -0.89
CA GLN A 6 23.31 0.90 -0.23
C GLN A 6 23.04 -0.43 -0.94
N PHE A 7 23.26 -1.52 -0.21
CA PHE A 7 23.05 -2.89 -0.69
C PHE A 7 21.55 -3.17 -0.84
N ALA A 8 21.12 -3.50 -2.06
CA ALA A 8 19.78 -4.01 -2.33
C ALA A 8 19.68 -5.47 -1.85
N GLN A 9 18.84 -5.73 -0.84
CA GLN A 9 18.49 -7.10 -0.46
C GLN A 9 17.39 -7.61 -1.40
N THR A 10 17.71 -8.62 -2.20
CA THR A 10 16.81 -9.26 -3.17
C THR A 10 15.80 -10.18 -2.48
N ALA A 11 14.51 -10.01 -2.78
CA ALA A 11 13.44 -10.90 -2.30
C ALA A 11 13.56 -12.33 -2.89
N PRO A 12 13.17 -13.38 -2.14
CA PRO A 12 13.35 -14.78 -2.58
C PRO A 12 12.31 -15.22 -3.64
N PRO A 13 12.62 -16.26 -4.44
CA PRO A 13 11.74 -16.80 -5.49
C PRO A 13 10.57 -17.65 -4.93
N ARG A 14 9.42 -17.64 -5.63
CA ARG A 14 8.10 -18.07 -5.14
C ARG A 14 7.62 -19.41 -5.73
N THR A 15 7.19 -20.38 -4.90
CA THR A 15 6.57 -21.64 -5.39
C THR A 15 5.38 -22.23 -4.60
N SER A 16 4.90 -21.68 -3.49
CA SER A 16 3.66 -22.19 -2.87
C SER A 16 3.02 -21.20 -1.91
N TRP A 17 1.70 -20.99 -2.03
CA TRP A 17 0.96 -20.02 -1.24
C TRP A 17 0.26 -20.68 -0.02
N THR A 18 0.42 -20.12 1.19
CA THR A 18 -0.26 -20.51 2.45
C THR A 18 -0.74 -19.28 3.24
N ALA A 19 -1.55 -19.49 4.29
CA ALA A 19 -2.18 -18.45 5.12
C ALA A 19 -1.21 -17.48 5.86
N LEU A 20 0.11 -17.66 5.70
CA LEU A 20 1.18 -16.78 6.20
C LEU A 20 1.70 -15.79 5.14
N ASP A 21 1.13 -15.76 3.93
CA ASP A 21 1.60 -14.94 2.81
C ASP A 21 1.10 -13.49 2.85
N TRP A 22 1.42 -12.79 3.92
CA TRP A 22 1.35 -11.33 3.95
C TRP A 22 2.33 -10.77 2.89
N TRP A 23 1.80 -10.02 1.92
CA TRP A 23 2.61 -9.29 0.94
C TRP A 23 2.58 -7.80 1.26
N PRO A 24 3.71 -7.20 1.67
CA PRO A 24 5.04 -7.79 1.76
C PRO A 24 5.35 -8.32 3.17
N PRO A 25 6.00 -9.48 3.38
CA PRO A 25 6.10 -10.15 4.69
C PRO A 25 6.53 -9.20 5.82
N VAL A 26 6.17 -9.48 7.08
CA VAL A 26 6.45 -8.55 8.21
C VAL A 26 7.93 -8.11 8.27
N GLY A 27 8.85 -8.98 7.85
CA GLY A 27 10.29 -8.68 7.75
C GLY A 27 10.75 -7.94 6.47
N TRP A 28 9.89 -7.75 5.48
CA TRP A 28 10.13 -7.00 4.25
C TRP A 28 9.69 -5.54 4.34
N TRP A 29 8.78 -5.21 5.27
CA TRP A 29 8.37 -3.81 5.47
C TRP A 29 9.59 -2.90 5.62
N PRO A 30 9.57 -1.72 4.97
CA PRO A 30 10.64 -0.74 5.16
C PRO A 30 10.81 -0.45 6.64
N ASP A 31 12.04 -0.17 7.08
CA ASP A 31 12.39 0.00 8.50
C ASP A 31 11.37 0.88 9.25
N ALA A 32 10.91 1.93 8.58
CA ALA A 32 9.89 2.85 9.06
C ALA A 32 8.53 2.20 9.40
N ALA A 33 8.04 1.24 8.60
CA ALA A 33 6.82 0.50 8.94
C ALA A 33 7.08 -0.64 9.93
N ARG A 34 8.26 -1.27 9.84
CA ARG A 34 8.63 -2.41 10.67
C ARG A 34 8.65 -2.05 12.15
N ASP A 35 9.12 -0.87 12.53
CA ASP A 35 9.14 -0.43 13.94
C ASP A 35 7.74 -0.45 14.55
N LEU A 36 6.75 0.09 13.82
CA LEU A 36 5.33 0.11 14.24
C LEU A 36 4.71 -1.28 14.24
N LEU A 37 5.21 -2.16 13.37
CA LEU A 37 4.72 -3.51 13.17
C LEU A 37 5.68 -4.55 13.73
N SER A 38 6.43 -4.25 14.80
CA SER A 38 7.31 -5.19 15.51
C SER A 38 6.74 -5.48 16.91
N GLY A 39 7.01 -6.66 17.50
CA GLY A 39 6.55 -6.99 18.88
C GLY A 39 5.61 -8.20 19.05
N SER A 40 4.51 -8.34 18.28
CA SER A 40 3.54 -9.46 18.41
C SER A 40 3.13 -10.12 17.08
N PRO A 41 2.84 -11.43 16.94
CA PRO A 41 2.36 -11.98 15.67
C PRO A 41 1.12 -11.22 15.15
N ALA A 42 1.04 -11.05 13.83
CA ALA A 42 -0.12 -10.40 13.22
C ALA A 42 -1.40 -11.13 13.63
N MET A 43 -2.39 -10.37 14.13
CA MET A 43 -3.63 -10.96 14.65
C MET A 43 -4.59 -11.35 13.53
N SER A 44 -4.60 -10.59 12.43
CA SER A 44 -5.45 -10.85 11.27
C SER A 44 -4.85 -10.21 10.02
N SER A 45 -5.08 -10.80 8.86
CA SER A 45 -4.73 -10.20 7.58
C SER A 45 -5.78 -10.53 6.52
N ALA A 46 -5.90 -9.66 5.52
CA ALA A 46 -6.77 -9.88 4.38
C ALA A 46 -6.09 -9.31 3.13
N THR A 47 -6.30 -9.92 1.97
CA THR A 47 -5.72 -9.47 0.71
C THR A 47 -6.76 -9.55 -0.40
N PHE A 48 -6.81 -8.50 -1.21
CA PHE A 48 -7.70 -8.40 -2.36
C PHE A 48 -6.91 -8.05 -3.62
N VAL A 49 -7.15 -8.83 -4.68
CA VAL A 49 -6.55 -8.60 -5.99
C VAL A 49 -7.52 -7.75 -6.79
N LEU A 50 -7.07 -6.54 -7.10
CA LEU A 50 -7.83 -5.52 -7.79
C LEU A 50 -7.69 -5.69 -9.31
N PRO A 51 -8.81 -5.86 -10.04
CA PRO A 51 -8.80 -5.82 -11.51
C PRO A 51 -8.26 -4.47 -12.03
N PRO A 52 -7.70 -4.40 -13.24
CA PRO A 52 -7.26 -3.14 -13.84
C PRO A 52 -8.44 -2.40 -14.49
N GLN A 53 -9.47 -2.06 -13.71
CA GLN A 53 -10.73 -1.45 -14.17
C GLN A 53 -11.09 -0.20 -13.35
N ALA A 54 -11.86 0.73 -13.92
CA ALA A 54 -12.17 2.02 -13.28
C ALA A 54 -12.92 1.85 -11.95
N GLU A 55 -13.73 0.81 -11.84
CA GLU A 55 -14.53 0.45 -10.67
C GLU A 55 -13.69 -0.05 -9.49
N SER A 56 -12.42 -0.36 -9.74
CA SER A 56 -11.57 -1.04 -8.76
C SER A 56 -11.24 -0.18 -7.55
N VAL A 57 -11.27 1.15 -7.67
CA VAL A 57 -11.14 2.04 -6.50
C VAL A 57 -12.33 1.82 -5.55
N HIS A 58 -13.55 1.67 -6.09
CA HIS A 58 -14.72 1.35 -5.27
C HIS A 58 -14.59 -0.04 -4.64
N SER A 59 -14.14 -1.05 -5.40
CA SER A 59 -13.90 -2.38 -4.84
C SER A 59 -12.84 -2.38 -3.74
N ALA A 60 -11.79 -1.57 -3.86
CA ALA A 60 -10.76 -1.40 -2.84
C ALA A 60 -11.34 -0.85 -1.53
N ARG A 61 -12.18 0.20 -1.63
CA ARG A 61 -12.90 0.78 -0.48
C ARG A 61 -13.78 -0.26 0.20
N SER A 62 -14.67 -0.90 -0.55
CA SER A 62 -15.63 -1.88 -0.03
C SER A 62 -14.92 -3.08 0.62
N PHE A 63 -13.80 -3.51 0.07
CA PHE A 63 -12.96 -4.55 0.68
C PHE A 63 -12.38 -4.08 2.02
N ALA A 64 -11.86 -2.86 2.09
CA ALA A 64 -11.24 -2.34 3.30
C ALA A 64 -12.26 -2.16 4.44
N THR A 65 -13.40 -1.54 4.16
CA THR A 65 -14.47 -1.31 5.14
C THR A 65 -15.11 -2.63 5.60
N GLY A 66 -15.34 -3.57 4.68
CA GLY A 66 -15.84 -4.91 5.01
C GLY A 66 -14.87 -5.69 5.90
N THR A 67 -13.57 -5.62 5.61
CA THR A 67 -12.53 -6.26 6.42
C THR A 67 -12.46 -5.68 7.83
N LEU A 68 -12.46 -4.35 7.96
CA LEU A 68 -12.42 -3.67 9.25
C LEU A 68 -13.67 -3.97 10.09
N THR A 69 -14.84 -4.00 9.45
CA THR A 69 -16.09 -4.42 10.11
C THR A 69 -15.98 -5.85 10.63
N GLY A 70 -15.47 -6.78 9.82
CA GLY A 70 -15.21 -8.16 10.23
C GLY A 70 -14.20 -8.28 11.38
N TRP A 71 -13.25 -7.36 11.47
CA TRP A 71 -12.28 -7.27 12.56
C TRP A 71 -12.79 -6.50 13.79
N LYS A 72 -14.03 -5.99 13.76
CA LYS A 72 -14.60 -5.15 14.83
C LYS A 72 -13.79 -3.87 15.06
N LEU A 73 -13.36 -3.24 13.96
CA LEU A 73 -12.64 -1.97 13.91
C LEU A 73 -13.39 -0.96 13.02
N ALA A 74 -14.72 -0.92 13.16
CA ALA A 74 -15.59 -0.10 12.30
C ALA A 74 -15.26 1.40 12.40
N GLU A 75 -14.79 1.85 13.56
CA GLU A 75 -14.31 3.19 13.86
C GLU A 75 -13.16 3.67 12.97
N LEU A 76 -12.38 2.75 12.37
CA LEU A 76 -11.29 3.08 11.45
C LEU A 76 -11.73 3.12 9.99
N SER A 77 -12.98 2.76 9.69
CA SER A 77 -13.44 2.54 8.32
C SER A 77 -13.39 3.80 7.48
N GLU A 78 -13.83 4.94 8.02
CA GLU A 78 -13.86 6.21 7.28
C GLU A 78 -12.45 6.67 6.88
N ASN A 79 -11.51 6.67 7.82
CA ASN A 79 -10.13 7.06 7.56
C ASN A 79 -9.44 6.07 6.61
N MET A 80 -9.63 4.76 6.83
CA MET A 80 -9.05 3.73 5.95
C MET A 80 -9.63 3.79 4.54
N GLU A 81 -10.92 4.07 4.40
CA GLU A 81 -11.59 4.22 3.10
C GLU A 81 -10.97 5.35 2.27
N LEU A 82 -10.72 6.50 2.91
CA LEU A 82 -10.05 7.63 2.27
C LEU A 82 -8.61 7.28 1.88
N VAL A 83 -7.82 6.74 2.80
CA VAL A 83 -6.43 6.34 2.53
C VAL A 83 -6.35 5.34 1.38
N VAL A 84 -7.17 4.28 1.42
CA VAL A 84 -7.21 3.27 0.35
C VAL A 84 -7.66 3.87 -0.98
N SER A 85 -8.59 4.82 -0.98
CA SER A 85 -9.03 5.50 -2.21
C SER A 85 -7.91 6.28 -2.87
N GLU A 86 -7.15 7.05 -2.09
CA GLU A 86 -6.05 7.86 -2.60
C GLU A 86 -4.90 6.98 -3.09
N LEU A 87 -4.52 5.95 -2.32
CA LEU A 87 -3.48 5.00 -2.71
C LEU A 87 -3.87 4.21 -3.96
N ALA A 88 -5.11 3.70 -4.03
CA ALA A 88 -5.59 2.96 -5.20
C ALA A 88 -5.68 3.87 -6.43
N THR A 89 -6.20 5.09 -6.27
CA THR A 89 -6.28 6.07 -7.37
C THR A 89 -4.90 6.40 -7.91
N ASN A 90 -3.90 6.59 -7.05
CA ASN A 90 -2.52 6.80 -7.46
C ASN A 90 -1.96 5.59 -8.21
N ALA A 91 -2.17 4.37 -7.70
CA ALA A 91 -1.73 3.14 -8.35
C ALA A 91 -2.38 2.93 -9.72
N PHE A 92 -3.69 3.21 -9.86
CA PHE A 92 -4.38 3.10 -11.15
C PHE A 92 -3.97 4.19 -12.15
N ARG A 93 -3.87 5.45 -11.71
CA ARG A 93 -3.51 6.58 -12.59
C ARG A 93 -2.07 6.50 -13.07
N HIS A 94 -1.13 6.17 -12.19
CA HIS A 94 0.29 6.17 -12.51
C HIS A 94 0.80 4.78 -12.93
N GLY A 95 0.27 3.70 -12.36
CA GLY A 95 0.68 2.33 -12.66
C GLY A 95 0.18 1.84 -14.02
N LEU A 96 -1.05 2.15 -14.42
CA LEU A 96 -1.61 1.67 -15.69
C LEU A 96 -1.16 2.47 -16.91
N ARG A 97 -0.77 3.74 -16.74
CA ARG A 97 -0.32 4.61 -17.85
C ARG A 97 1.03 4.18 -18.45
N LEU A 98 1.76 3.27 -17.79
CA LEU A 98 3.06 2.74 -18.25
C LEU A 98 3.00 1.25 -18.60
N ALA A 99 1.84 0.59 -18.45
CA ALA A 99 1.64 -0.82 -18.74
C ALA A 99 1.40 -1.10 -20.24
N GLU A 100 1.55 -0.11 -21.13
CA GLU A 100 1.37 -0.27 -22.59
C GLU A 100 2.33 -1.30 -23.21
N THR A 101 3.39 -1.71 -22.49
CA THR A 101 4.39 -2.68 -22.97
C THR A 101 4.61 -3.90 -22.08
N ARG A 102 3.91 -4.02 -20.94
CA ARG A 102 4.16 -5.10 -19.97
C ARG A 102 2.84 -5.69 -19.47
N ALA A 103 2.84 -7.00 -19.24
CA ALA A 103 1.68 -7.72 -18.70
C ALA A 103 1.11 -6.93 -17.51
N LYS A 104 -0.19 -6.62 -17.56
CA LYS A 104 -0.91 -5.89 -16.52
C LYS A 104 -0.85 -6.71 -15.23
N GLU A 105 0.21 -6.54 -14.45
CA GLU A 105 0.26 -7.16 -13.13
C GLU A 105 -0.91 -6.62 -12.31
N PRO A 106 -1.64 -7.51 -11.62
CA PRO A 106 -2.77 -7.08 -10.85
C PRO A 106 -2.30 -6.24 -9.67
N ILE A 107 -3.04 -5.16 -9.41
CA ILE A 107 -2.90 -4.40 -8.18
C ILE A 107 -3.48 -5.27 -7.05
N ARG A 108 -2.89 -5.20 -5.87
CA ARG A 108 -3.16 -6.03 -4.71
C ARG A 108 -3.16 -5.10 -3.51
N LEU A 109 -4.31 -5.05 -2.85
CA LEU A 109 -4.50 -4.38 -1.58
C LEU A 109 -4.40 -5.40 -0.46
N SER A 110 -3.52 -5.17 0.50
CA SER A 110 -3.34 -6.00 1.68
C SER A 110 -3.63 -5.18 2.93
N LEU A 111 -4.41 -5.73 3.86
CA LEU A 111 -4.65 -5.18 5.20
C LEU A 111 -4.03 -6.09 6.27
N LEU A 112 -3.35 -5.49 7.24
CA LEU A 112 -2.71 -6.18 8.36
C LEU A 112 -3.17 -5.55 9.68
N ARG A 113 -3.74 -6.35 10.58
CA ARG A 113 -4.04 -5.92 11.95
C ARG A 113 -2.97 -6.44 12.90
N ARG A 114 -2.41 -5.53 13.71
CA ARG A 114 -1.43 -5.86 14.75
C ARG A 114 -1.46 -4.84 15.88
N ASP A 115 -1.59 -5.31 17.12
CA ASP A 115 -1.46 -4.47 18.34
C ASP A 115 -2.31 -3.17 18.31
N GLY A 116 -3.53 -3.26 17.76
CA GLY A 116 -4.44 -2.11 17.62
C GLY A 116 -4.12 -1.17 16.46
N LEU A 117 -3.13 -1.51 15.63
CA LEU A 117 -2.81 -0.82 14.39
C LEU A 117 -3.35 -1.60 13.19
N VAL A 118 -3.70 -0.87 12.14
CA VAL A 118 -4.02 -1.45 10.84
C VAL A 118 -3.10 -0.85 9.78
N ALA A 119 -2.32 -1.70 9.13
CA ALA A 119 -1.52 -1.32 7.98
C ALA A 119 -2.24 -1.69 6.69
N CYS A 120 -2.30 -0.75 5.74
CA CYS A 120 -2.72 -1.02 4.37
C CYS A 120 -1.54 -0.90 3.42
N ALA A 121 -1.44 -1.82 2.46
CA ALA A 121 -0.39 -1.80 1.46
C ALA A 121 -0.95 -2.11 0.07
N LEU A 122 -0.54 -1.34 -0.93
CA LEU A 122 -0.85 -1.58 -2.33
C LEU A 122 0.43 -1.74 -3.14
N ASN A 123 0.52 -2.79 -3.97
CA ASN A 123 1.51 -2.77 -5.05
C ASN A 123 1.05 -1.83 -6.16
N ASP A 124 1.98 -1.02 -6.64
CA ASP A 124 1.83 -0.14 -7.78
C ASP A 124 2.84 -0.59 -8.85
N PRO A 125 2.38 -1.06 -10.02
CA PRO A 125 3.28 -1.51 -11.09
C PRO A 125 4.05 -0.35 -11.75
N GLY A 126 3.69 0.90 -11.47
CA GLY A 126 4.30 2.10 -12.02
C GLY A 126 5.66 2.43 -11.41
N SER A 127 6.54 2.99 -12.24
CA SER A 127 7.89 3.43 -11.86
C SER A 127 7.95 4.83 -11.24
N GLY A 128 6.87 5.61 -11.30
CA GLY A 128 6.83 6.96 -10.72
C GLY A 128 6.91 6.93 -9.19
N LEU A 129 7.75 7.77 -8.59
CA LEU A 129 7.88 7.82 -7.13
C LEU A 129 6.73 8.63 -6.51
N PRO A 130 6.12 8.14 -5.41
CA PRO A 130 5.17 8.94 -4.63
C PRO A 130 5.92 10.14 -4.06
N ALA A 131 5.46 11.35 -4.39
CA ALA A 131 6.02 12.59 -3.89
C ALA A 131 4.87 13.46 -3.40
N LEU A 132 4.96 13.92 -2.15
CA LEU A 132 4.17 15.05 -1.69
C LEU A 132 4.56 16.24 -2.56
N ARG A 133 3.59 16.78 -3.28
CA ARG A 133 3.76 17.99 -4.06
C ARG A 133 2.90 19.06 -3.42
N ASP A 134 3.42 20.28 -3.35
CA ASP A 134 2.58 21.43 -3.04
C ASP A 134 1.65 21.64 -4.25
N PRO A 135 0.34 21.43 -4.09
CA PRO A 135 -0.59 21.61 -5.19
C PRO A 135 -0.57 23.08 -5.59
N SER A 136 -0.31 23.36 -6.87
CA SER A 136 -0.53 24.69 -7.41
C SER A 136 -2.03 25.01 -7.37
N PRO A 137 -2.46 26.27 -7.20
CA PRO A 137 -3.88 26.65 -7.27
C PRO A 137 -4.57 26.26 -8.58
N LEU A 138 -3.78 25.97 -9.64
CA LEU A 138 -4.26 25.55 -10.95
C LEU A 138 -4.23 24.02 -11.14
N ASP A 139 -3.67 23.27 -10.19
CA ASP A 139 -3.57 21.81 -10.29
C ASP A 139 -4.91 21.17 -9.94
N ILE A 140 -5.49 20.45 -10.89
CA ILE A 140 -6.64 19.57 -10.66
C ILE A 140 -6.10 18.25 -10.07
N GLY A 141 -5.94 18.21 -8.75
CA GLY A 141 -5.48 17.02 -8.00
C GLY A 141 -4.23 17.26 -7.15
N GLY A 142 -3.53 16.19 -6.75
CA GLY A 142 -2.26 16.27 -6.00
C GLY A 142 -2.38 16.29 -4.48
N LEU A 143 -3.60 16.35 -3.94
CA LEU A 143 -3.85 16.31 -2.49
C LEU A 143 -3.88 14.90 -1.90
N GLY A 144 -3.91 13.85 -2.73
CA GLY A 144 -4.13 12.49 -2.25
C GLY A 144 -3.10 12.02 -1.22
N LEU A 145 -1.82 12.32 -1.44
CA LEU A 145 -0.79 11.99 -0.45
C LEU A 145 -0.82 12.89 0.79
N HIS A 146 -1.35 14.11 0.71
CA HIS A 146 -1.60 14.94 1.89
C HIS A 146 -2.73 14.37 2.77
N ILE A 147 -3.75 13.78 2.14
CA ILE A 147 -4.79 13.02 2.87
C ILE A 147 -4.16 11.79 3.55
N VAL A 148 -3.33 11.02 2.83
CA VAL A 148 -2.63 9.88 3.41
C VAL A 148 -1.72 10.30 4.56
N GLU A 149 -0.95 11.37 4.42
CA GLU A 149 -0.08 11.92 5.47
C GLU A 149 -0.89 12.30 6.72
N SER A 150 -2.01 13.01 6.55
CA SER A 150 -2.81 13.51 7.69
C SER A 150 -3.58 12.43 8.44
N LEU A 151 -3.99 11.35 7.76
CA LEU A 151 -4.79 10.27 8.36
C LEU A 151 -3.96 9.09 8.87
N SER A 152 -2.67 9.03 8.52
CA SER A 152 -1.80 7.91 8.89
C SER A 152 -0.90 8.28 10.05
N LEU A 153 -0.64 7.34 10.96
CA LEU A 153 0.47 7.46 11.91
C LEU A 153 1.81 7.52 11.17
N ARG A 154 1.89 6.79 10.06
CA ARG A 154 3.05 6.74 9.18
C ARG A 154 2.64 6.14 7.84
N TRP A 155 3.25 6.61 6.78
CA TRP A 155 3.11 6.02 5.46
C TRP A 155 4.46 6.05 4.75
N GLY A 156 4.55 5.38 3.61
CA GLY A 156 5.75 5.41 2.79
C GLY A 156 5.62 4.54 1.56
N TRP A 157 6.76 4.30 0.93
CA TRP A 157 6.86 3.40 -0.22
C TRP A 157 8.21 2.70 -0.26
N ALA A 158 8.30 1.60 -1.00
CA ALA A 158 9.54 0.91 -1.28
C ALA A 158 9.51 0.25 -2.67
N PRO A 159 10.65 0.14 -3.36
CA PRO A 159 10.72 -0.53 -4.65
C PRO A 159 10.36 -2.01 -4.51
N LEU A 160 9.61 -2.54 -5.48
CA LEU A 160 9.37 -3.97 -5.63
C LEU A 160 10.30 -4.51 -6.71
N ALA A 161 10.99 -5.61 -6.42
CA ALA A 161 11.76 -6.34 -7.42
C ALA A 161 10.85 -7.36 -8.12
N PRO A 162 10.96 -7.53 -9.46
CA PRO A 162 11.88 -6.85 -10.38
C PRO A 162 11.40 -5.46 -10.85
N TYR A 163 10.15 -5.08 -10.63
CA TYR A 163 9.61 -3.77 -10.99
C TYR A 163 8.42 -3.37 -10.11
N GLY A 164 8.07 -2.08 -10.20
CA GLY A 164 7.01 -1.47 -9.42
C GLY A 164 7.49 -1.04 -8.04
N LYS A 165 6.52 -0.71 -7.19
CA LYS A 165 6.72 -0.29 -5.81
C LYS A 165 5.57 -0.74 -4.97
N ILE A 166 5.75 -0.74 -3.67
CA ILE A 166 4.65 -0.80 -2.74
C ILE A 166 4.47 0.56 -2.11
N VAL A 167 3.22 0.99 -1.93
CA VAL A 167 2.87 2.17 -1.15
C VAL A 167 2.03 1.69 0.01
N TRP A 168 2.29 2.23 1.20
CA TRP A 168 1.68 1.74 2.42
C TRP A 168 1.40 2.85 3.42
N ALA A 169 0.46 2.59 4.31
CA ALA A 169 0.08 3.48 5.41
C ALA A 169 -0.32 2.64 6.64
N VAL A 170 -0.11 3.21 7.83
CA VAL A 170 -0.46 2.62 9.13
C VAL A 170 -1.39 3.56 9.87
N LEU A 171 -2.55 3.05 10.27
CA LEU A 171 -3.59 3.76 11.00
C LEU A 171 -3.79 3.12 12.39
N ARG A 172 -4.41 3.86 13.29
CA ARG A 172 -4.78 3.44 14.65
C ARG A 172 -6.21 3.81 14.95
#